data_AF-A0A4Q5ST02-F1
#
_entry.id   AF-A0A4Q5ST02-F1
#
_cell.length_a   1.000
_cell.length_b   1.000
_cell.length_c   1.000
_cell.angle_alpha   90.00
_cell.angle_beta   90.00
_cell.angle_gamma   90.00
#
_symmetry.space_group_name_H-M   'P 1'
#
loop_
_entity.id
_entity.type
_entity.pdbx_description
1 polymer ?
#
loop_
_entity_poly.entity_id
_entity_poly.type
_entity_poly.pdbx_seq_one_letter_code
_entity_poly.pdbx_strand_id
1 'polypeptide(L)' 'AVSALKGQHLRFFTFDSALKLVDDVRPPELDGTYGRLRGAQLGPDGALYVTTSNGSDDKILRVTPR' A
#
# COMPACT_ATOMS: atom_id res chain seq x y z
N ALA A 1 -1.81 2.31 5.89
CA ALA A 1 -2.03 1.38 4.75
C ALA A 1 -1.75 -0.05 5.20
N VAL A 2 -2.39 -1.04 4.60
CA VAL A 2 -2.21 -2.47 4.91
C VAL A 2 -1.97 -3.24 3.61
N SER A 3 -0.88 -4.02 3.54
CA SER A 3 -0.58 -4.95 2.44
C SER A 3 -1.28 -6.29 2.69
N ALA A 4 -1.93 -6.84 1.66
CA ALA A 4 -2.56 -8.15 1.71
C ALA A 4 -1.80 -9.18 0.86
N LEU A 5 -1.25 -10.20 1.53
CA LEU A 5 -0.51 -11.30 0.87
C LEU A 5 -1.43 -12.12 -0.05
N LYS A 6 -2.52 -12.65 0.50
CA LYS A 6 -3.54 -13.36 -0.27
C LYS A 6 -4.48 -12.31 -0.87
N GLY A 7 -4.28 -11.97 -2.13
CA GLY A 7 -5.09 -10.99 -2.86
C GLY A 7 -4.30 -9.90 -3.58
N GLN A 8 -2.98 -9.78 -3.36
CA GLN A 8 -2.08 -8.91 -4.14
C GLN A 8 -2.53 -7.44 -4.23
N HIS A 9 -3.01 -6.89 -3.11
CA HIS A 9 -3.49 -5.50 -3.08
C HIS A 9 -3.02 -4.75 -1.83
N LEU A 10 -3.04 -3.43 -1.95
CA LEU A 10 -2.80 -2.47 -0.87
C LEU A 10 -4.10 -1.74 -0.54
N ARG A 11 -4.43 -1.61 0.74
CA ARG A 11 -5.56 -0.79 1.20
C ARG A 11 -5.11 0.43 2.00
N PHE A 12 -5.75 1.56 1.76
CA PHE A 12 -5.62 2.79 2.52
C PHE A 12 -6.90 2.97 3.34
N PHE A 13 -6.73 3.19 4.64
CA PHE A 13 -7.83 3.43 5.55
C PHE A 13 -7.67 4.83 6.15
N THR A 14 -8.72 5.62 6.10
CA THR A 14 -8.76 6.95 6.72
C THR A 14 -9.72 6.90 7.90
N PHE A 15 -9.28 7.39 9.05
CA PHE A 15 -10.08 7.48 10.27
C PHE A 15 -10.27 8.95 10.64
N ASP A 16 -11.44 9.28 11.17
CA ASP A 16 -11.68 10.60 11.77
C ASP A 16 -11.04 10.71 13.17
N SER A 17 -11.21 11.87 13.81
CA SER A 17 -10.66 12.12 15.16
C SER A 17 -11.28 11.24 16.26
N ALA A 18 -12.42 10.59 16.00
CA ALA A 18 -13.06 9.64 16.89
C ALA A 18 -12.66 8.19 16.58
N LEU A 19 -11.67 7.97 15.71
CA LEU A 19 -11.22 6.66 15.22
C LEU A 19 -12.31 5.89 14.45
N LYS A 20 -13.31 6.59 13.91
CA LYS A 20 -14.28 5.97 13.01
C LYS A 20 -13.67 5.90 11.61
N LEU A 21 -13.79 4.73 10.97
CA LEU A 21 -13.39 4.56 9.58
C LEU A 21 -14.29 5.42 8.68
N VAL A 22 -13.68 6.32 7.91
CA VAL A 22 -14.39 7.23 6.98
C VAL A 22 -14.05 6.96 5.51
N ASP A 23 -12.95 6.24 5.24
CA ASP A 23 -12.58 5.86 3.87
C ASP A 23 -11.80 4.54 3.83
N ASP A 24 -12.02 3.74 2.78
CA ASP A 24 -11.32 2.50 2.45
C ASP A 24 -11.05 2.45 0.95
N VAL A 25 -9.80 2.74 0.57
CA VAL A 25 -9.39 2.83 -0.83
C VAL A 25 -8.43 1.71 -1.19
N ARG A 26 -8.71 1.06 -2.33
CA ARG A 26 -7.78 0.18 -3.03
C ARG A 26 -7.33 0.86 -4.32
N PRO A 27 -6.07 1.29 -4.44
CA PRO A 27 -5.59 1.94 -5.66
C PRO A 27 -5.55 0.92 -6.81
N PRO A 28 -6.24 1.19 -7.93
CA PRO A 28 -6.26 0.29 -9.07
C PRO A 28 -4.86 0.02 -9.64
N GLU A 29 -3.95 0.99 -9.55
CA GLU A 29 -2.57 0.89 -10.04
C GLU A 29 -1.71 -0.11 -9.27
N LEU A 30 -2.17 -0.53 -8.09
CA LEU A 30 -1.47 -1.47 -7.22
C LEU A 30 -2.20 -2.82 -7.11
N ASP A 31 -3.39 -2.96 -7.70
CA ASP A 31 -4.21 -4.18 -7.59
C ASP A 31 -3.74 -5.22 -8.62
N GLY A 32 -2.96 -6.20 -8.15
CA GLY A 32 -2.42 -7.28 -8.99
C GLY A 32 -1.28 -6.89 -9.95
N THR A 33 -0.92 -5.60 -10.03
CA THR A 33 0.07 -5.10 -11.00
C THR A 33 1.52 -5.49 -10.67
N TYR A 34 1.88 -5.51 -9.39
CA TYR A 34 3.27 -5.70 -8.93
C TYR A 34 3.51 -7.04 -8.22
N GLY A 35 2.55 -7.96 -8.29
CA GLY A 35 2.64 -9.24 -7.59
C GLY A 35 2.39 -9.11 -6.09
N ARG A 36 3.21 -9.77 -5.27
CA ARG A 36 3.07 -9.80 -3.80
C ARG A 36 3.63 -8.53 -3.17
N LEU A 37 2.75 -7.68 -2.64
CA LEU A 37 3.12 -6.55 -1.79
C LEU A 37 3.38 -7.03 -0.36
N ARG A 38 4.48 -6.61 0.26
CA ARG A 38 4.97 -7.14 1.54
C ARG A 38 5.04 -6.07 2.62
N GLY A 39 6.04 -5.18 2.57
CA GLY A 39 6.23 -4.10 3.52
C GLY A 39 5.57 -2.81 3.03
N ALA A 40 5.05 -2.00 3.95
CA ALA A 40 4.55 -0.66 3.66
C ALA A 40 4.96 0.27 4.81
N GLN A 41 5.75 1.29 4.51
CA GLN A 41 6.30 2.21 5.51
C GLN A 41 6.23 3.66 5.02
N LEU A 42 5.82 4.57 5.89
CA LEU A 42 5.83 6.00 5.59
C LEU A 42 7.28 6.51 5.65
N GLY A 43 7.73 7.17 4.59
CA GLY A 43 9.01 7.85 4.55
C GLY A 43 8.97 9.22 5.22
N PRO A 44 10.13 9.80 5.56
CA PRO A 44 10.21 11.16 6.11
C PRO A 44 9.74 12.24 5.12
N ASP A 45 9.65 11.92 3.83
CA ASP A 45 9.12 12.77 2.76
C ASP A 45 7.59 12.68 2.63
N GLY A 46 6.92 11.92 3.51
CA GLY A 46 5.47 11.73 3.49
C GLY A 46 4.96 10.76 2.43
N ALA A 47 5.84 10.16 1.63
CA ALA A 47 5.45 9.10 0.69
C ALA A 47 5.37 7.74 1.39
N LEU A 48 4.48 6.87 0.93
CA LEU A 48 4.44 5.47 1.37
C LEU A 48 5.36 4.62 0.48
N TYR A 49 6.35 3.99 1.09
CA TYR A 49 7.25 3.05 0.41
C TYR A 49 6.75 1.62 0.59
N VAL A 50 6.56 0.92 -0.52
CA VAL A 50 6.03 -0.45 -0.54
C VAL A 50 7.03 -1.39 -1.18
N THR A 51 7.33 -2.51 -0.54
CA THR A 51 8.21 -3.55 -1.10
C THR A 51 7.41 -4.66 -1.74
N THR A 52 7.88 -5.19 -2.87
CA THR A 52 7.41 -6.47 -3.39
C THR A 52 8.27 -7.60 -2.84
N SER A 53 7.75 -8.82 -2.87
CA SER A 53 8.52 -10.02 -2.60
C SER A 53 8.04 -11.12 -3.53
N ASN A 54 8.50 -11.14 -4.77
CA ASN A 54 8.12 -12.04 -5.87
C ASN A 54 9.13 -13.17 -6.06
N GLY A 55 10.37 -13.01 -5.57
CA GLY A 55 11.47 -13.98 -5.67
C GLY A 55 12.53 -13.59 -6.70
N SER A 56 12.14 -12.79 -7.69
CA SER A 56 13.03 -12.08 -8.62
C SER A 56 12.36 -10.77 -9.05
N ASP A 57 13.15 -9.82 -9.56
CA ASP A 57 12.69 -8.49 -10.00
C ASP A 57 11.85 -7.73 -8.95
N ASP A 58 12.27 -7.84 -7.69
CA ASP A 58 11.60 -7.14 -6.59
C ASP A 58 11.83 -5.64 -6.63
N LYS A 59 10.79 -4.88 -6.29
CA LYS A 59 10.72 -3.43 -6.43
C LYS A 59 10.44 -2.76 -5.10
N ILE A 60 10.91 -1.52 -5.00
CA ILE A 60 10.49 -0.55 -4.00
C ILE A 60 9.63 0.49 -4.72
N LEU A 61 8.34 0.51 -4.41
CA LEU A 61 7.38 1.44 -4.97
C LEU A 61 7.26 2.66 -4.06
N ARG A 62 7.32 3.86 -4.64
CA ARG A 62 7.03 5.11 -3.94
C ARG A 62 5.60 5.54 -4.28
N VAL A 63 4.70 5.51 -3.31
CA VAL A 63 3.28 5.84 -3.47
C VAL A 63 3.01 7.18 -2.80
N THR A 64 2.49 8.13 -3.57
CA THR A 64 2.11 9.46 -3.08
C THR A 64 0.62 9.68 -3.33
N PRO A 65 -0.14 10.20 -2.35
CA PRO A 65 -1.48 10.71 -2.63
C PRO A 65 -1.38 11.85 -3.66
N ARG A 66 -2.36 11.91 -4.58
CA ARG A 66 -2.62 13.11 -5.39
C ARG A 66 -3.76 13.89 -4.77
#